data_AF-A0A6P6N4H7-F1
#
_entry.id   AF-A0A6P6N4H7-F1
#
_cell.length_a   1.000
_cell.length_b   1.000
_cell.length_c   1.000
_cell.angle_alpha   90.00
_cell.angle_beta   90.00
_cell.angle_gamma   90.00
#
_symmetry.space_group_name_H-M   'P 1'
#
loop_
_entity.id
_entity.type
_entity.pdbx_description
1 polymer ?
#
loop_
_entity_poly.entity_id
_entity_poly.type
_entity_poly.pdbx_seq_one_letter_code
_entity_poly.pdbx_strand_id
1 'polypeptide(L)'
;MDGSLFVLLLLSGLFWSSSGLSRPYFYINKAMSWPEAQSYCRERFTDLATADSMDDVNRLVNIVDAGYSGSVWIGLKRGTQTRWVWSDGENNTSQYYNWDSRQPDGDGNCIATYSGAWKFWIHLSKNPKSME
;
A
#
# COMPACT_ATOMS: atom_id res chain seq x y z
N MET A 1 15.64 43.62 31.73
CA MET A 1 14.80 42.67 30.96
C MET A 1 15.76 41.64 30.38
N ASP A 2 15.89 40.53 31.11
CA ASP A 2 16.96 39.54 30.98
C ASP A 2 17.05 38.87 29.62
N GLY A 3 18.23 38.99 28.99
CA GLY A 3 18.58 38.26 27.76
C GLY A 3 18.52 36.73 27.92
N SER A 4 18.55 36.22 29.15
CA SER A 4 18.32 34.79 29.46
C SER A 4 16.92 34.31 29.11
N LEU A 5 15.90 35.17 29.16
CA LEU A 5 14.52 34.79 28.82
C LEU A 5 14.36 34.55 27.31
N PHE A 6 15.09 35.31 26.48
CA PHE A 6 15.07 35.16 25.02
C PHE A 6 15.78 33.88 24.55
N VAL A 7 16.84 33.45 25.23
CA VAL A 7 17.56 32.20 24.90
C VAL A 7 16.69 30.97 25.18
N LEU A 8 15.90 30.98 26.24
CA LEU A 8 15.00 29.87 26.59
C LEU A 8 13.86 29.68 25.58
N LEU A 9 13.34 30.77 25.01
CA LEU A 9 12.27 30.73 24.00
C LEU A 9 12.75 30.13 22.66
N LEU A 10 14.02 30.38 22.29
CA LEU A 10 14.63 29.83 21.07
C LEU A 10 14.87 28.31 21.16
N LEU A 11 15.16 27.78 22.35
CA LEU A 11 15.37 26.35 22.57
C LEU A 11 14.07 25.54 22.59
N SER A 12 12.94 26.14 23.01
CA SER A 12 11.63 25.48 22.95
C SER A 12 11.05 25.34 21.55
N GLY A 13 11.56 26.12 20.58
CA GLY A 13 11.08 26.11 19.18
C GLY A 13 11.67 25.01 18.29
N LEU A 14 12.66 24.26 18.77
CA LEU A 14 13.37 23.23 17.99
C LEU A 14 12.91 21.79 18.25
N PHE A 15 11.90 21.59 19.09
CA PHE A 15 11.21 20.30 19.22
C PHE A 15 9.88 20.31 18.47
N TRP A 16 9.92 20.64 17.18
CA TRP A 16 9.01 19.96 16.26
C TRP A 16 9.52 18.54 16.13
N SER A 17 9.13 17.71 17.09
CA SER A 17 9.13 16.27 16.90
C SER A 17 8.33 16.02 15.63
N SER A 18 9.02 15.84 14.52
CA SER A 18 8.45 15.25 13.31
C SER A 18 8.12 13.81 13.69
N SER A 19 7.04 13.61 14.45
CA SER A 19 6.42 12.32 14.60
C SER A 19 6.13 11.88 13.18
N GLY A 20 6.94 10.97 12.64
CA GLY A 20 6.74 10.42 11.32
C GLY A 20 5.30 9.98 11.24
N LEU A 21 4.52 10.63 10.36
CA LEU A 21 3.09 10.40 10.25
C LEU A 21 2.89 8.96 9.79
N SER A 22 2.63 8.04 10.72
CA SER A 22 2.42 6.64 10.38
C SER A 22 1.08 6.53 9.67
N ARG A 23 1.10 6.21 8.36
CA ARG A 23 -0.11 5.96 7.57
C ARG A 23 -0.78 4.68 8.08
N PRO A 24 -2.03 4.73 8.61
CA PRO A 24 -2.74 3.53 9.02
C PRO A 24 -3.13 2.70 7.80
N TYR A 25 -3.04 1.37 7.92
CA TYR A 25 -3.51 0.42 6.91
C TYR A 25 -4.64 -0.43 7.48
N PHE A 26 -5.55 -0.86 6.60
CA PHE A 26 -6.70 -1.69 6.96
C PHE A 26 -6.75 -2.92 6.06
N TYR A 27 -6.84 -4.11 6.65
CA TYR A 27 -7.08 -5.34 5.90
C TYR A 27 -8.58 -5.55 5.69
N ILE A 28 -8.96 -5.84 4.43
CA ILE A 28 -10.34 -6.09 4.04
C ILE A 28 -10.42 -7.52 3.49
N ASN A 29 -11.00 -8.43 4.28
CA ASN A 29 -11.19 -9.82 3.89
C ASN A 29 -12.47 -9.99 3.03
N LYS A 30 -12.42 -9.52 1.79
CA LYS A 30 -13.49 -9.68 0.79
C LYS A 30 -12.91 -10.06 -0.57
N ALA A 31 -13.50 -11.07 -1.20
CA ALA A 31 -13.12 -11.46 -2.56
C ALA A 31 -13.63 -10.42 -3.57
N MET A 32 -12.70 -9.71 -4.21
CA MET A 32 -12.94 -8.66 -5.21
C MET A 32 -11.88 -8.74 -6.30
N SER A 33 -12.20 -8.27 -7.51
CA SER A 33 -11.18 -7.93 -8.50
C SER A 33 -10.42 -6.65 -8.09
N TRP A 34 -9.25 -6.39 -8.67
CA TRP A 34 -8.50 -5.17 -8.38
C TRP A 34 -9.32 -3.87 -8.56
N PRO A 35 -10.05 -3.65 -9.68
CA PRO A 35 -10.83 -2.42 -9.83
C PRO A 35 -12.00 -2.30 -8.85
N GLU A 36 -12.62 -3.43 -8.47
CA GLU A 36 -13.65 -3.46 -7.42
C GLU A 36 -13.04 -3.12 -6.05
N ALA A 37 -11.88 -3.67 -5.72
CA ALA A 37 -11.17 -3.39 -4.47
C ALA A 37 -10.74 -1.91 -4.40
N GLN A 38 -10.21 -1.36 -5.50
CA GLN A 38 -9.87 0.06 -5.59
C GLN A 38 -11.10 0.95 -5.39
N SER A 39 -12.20 0.64 -6.08
CA SER A 39 -13.45 1.40 -5.95
C SER A 39 -14.00 1.32 -4.53
N TYR A 40 -13.99 0.13 -3.93
CA TYR A 40 -14.41 -0.08 -2.54
C TYR A 40 -13.58 0.73 -1.55
N CYS A 41 -12.26 0.76 -1.73
CA CYS A 41 -11.36 1.54 -0.89
C CYS A 41 -11.56 3.04 -1.08
N ARG A 42 -11.80 3.54 -2.29
CA ARG A 42 -12.07 4.98 -2.53
C ARG A 42 -13.43 5.43 -2.02
N GLU A 43 -14.42 4.53 -1.95
CA GLU A 43 -15.74 4.84 -1.42
C GLU A 43 -15.75 4.93 0.12
N ARG A 44 -14.88 4.16 0.81
CA ARG A 44 -14.92 3.99 2.28
C ARG A 44 -13.66 4.45 3.01
N PHE A 45 -12.56 4.62 2.29
CA PHE A 45 -11.23 4.96 2.77
C PHE A 45 -10.57 5.91 1.74
N THR A 46 -9.23 5.98 1.72
CA THR A 46 -8.49 6.82 0.76
C THR A 46 -8.31 6.11 -0.58
N ASP A 47 -7.58 4.98 -0.62
CA ASP A 47 -7.32 4.15 -1.80
C ASP A 47 -6.78 2.78 -1.33
N LEU A 48 -6.40 1.90 -2.25
CA LEU A 48 -5.58 0.74 -1.95
C LEU A 48 -4.22 1.16 -1.37
N ALA A 49 -3.64 0.28 -0.56
CA ALA A 49 -2.41 0.59 0.16
C ALA A 49 -1.22 0.83 -0.78
N THR A 50 -0.42 1.85 -0.47
CA THR A 50 0.89 2.11 -1.06
C THR A 50 1.99 1.64 -0.12
N ALA A 51 3.18 1.37 -0.64
CA ALA A 51 4.32 0.95 0.17
C ALA A 51 5.62 1.51 -0.40
N ASP A 52 6.13 2.56 0.20
CA ASP A 52 7.32 3.29 -0.28
C ASP A 52 8.61 2.85 0.43
N SER A 53 8.50 1.90 1.36
CA SER A 53 9.60 1.39 2.16
C SER A 53 9.36 -0.05 2.61
N MET A 54 10.44 -0.72 3.05
CA MET A 54 10.32 -2.04 3.68
C MET A 54 9.48 -1.98 4.98
N ASP A 55 9.50 -0.86 5.69
CA ASP A 55 8.66 -0.68 6.89
C ASP A 55 7.17 -0.66 6.54
N ASP A 56 6.79 -0.08 5.40
CA ASP A 56 5.42 -0.17 4.89
C ASP A 56 5.04 -1.61 4.57
N VAL A 57 5.92 -2.35 3.89
CA VAL A 57 5.71 -3.78 3.57
C VAL A 57 5.50 -4.58 4.85
N ASN A 58 6.37 -4.39 5.85
CA ASN A 58 6.26 -5.07 7.14
C ASN A 58 4.93 -4.76 7.83
N ARG A 59 4.48 -3.49 7.81
CA ARG A 59 3.17 -3.12 8.38
C ARG A 59 2.03 -3.79 7.62
N LEU A 60 2.08 -3.82 6.28
CA LEU A 60 1.05 -4.47 5.47
C LEU A 60 0.96 -5.97 5.75
N VAL A 61 2.09 -6.67 5.83
CA VAL A 61 2.15 -8.10 6.15
C VAL A 61 1.59 -8.37 7.56
N ASN A 62 1.94 -7.55 8.54
CA ASN A 62 1.53 -7.75 9.93
C ASN A 62 0.05 -7.47 10.21
N ILE A 63 -0.64 -6.73 9.33
CA ILE A 63 -2.07 -6.39 9.50
C ILE A 63 -2.98 -7.47 8.92
N VAL A 64 -2.45 -8.34 8.07
CA VAL A 64 -3.18 -9.47 7.51
C VAL A 64 -3.38 -10.53 8.60
N ASP A 65 -4.59 -11.12 8.67
CA ASP A 65 -4.97 -12.08 9.71
C ASP A 65 -3.95 -13.22 9.87
N ALA A 66 -3.64 -13.55 11.12
CA ALA A 66 -2.75 -14.65 11.47
C ALA A 66 -3.28 -15.97 10.90
N GLY A 67 -2.61 -16.50 9.87
CA GLY A 67 -2.99 -17.74 9.18
C GLY A 67 -3.44 -17.55 7.73
N TYR A 68 -3.62 -16.31 7.26
CA TYR A 68 -3.86 -16.06 5.84
C TYR A 68 -2.58 -16.26 5.03
N SER A 69 -2.56 -17.29 4.19
CA SER A 69 -1.43 -17.62 3.30
C SER A 69 -1.65 -17.18 1.85
N GLY A 70 -2.54 -16.21 1.62
CA GLY A 70 -2.96 -15.79 0.30
C GLY A 70 -2.29 -14.51 -0.20
N SER A 71 -3.03 -13.81 -1.05
CA SER A 71 -2.59 -12.68 -1.86
C SER A 71 -3.57 -11.52 -1.67
N VAL A 72 -3.06 -10.34 -1.31
CA VAL A 72 -3.86 -9.14 -1.03
C VAL A 72 -3.60 -8.05 -2.09
N TRP A 73 -4.67 -7.48 -2.64
CA TRP A 73 -4.57 -6.35 -3.56
C TRP A 73 -3.89 -5.15 -2.90
N ILE A 74 -2.92 -4.57 -3.61
CA ILE A 74 -2.27 -3.30 -3.24
C ILE A 74 -2.48 -2.28 -4.36
N GLY A 75 -2.15 -1.02 -4.08
CA GLY A 75 -2.36 0.09 -5.00
C GLY A 75 -1.38 0.14 -6.17
N LEU A 76 -0.40 -0.76 -6.23
CA LEU A 76 0.58 -0.72 -7.31
C LEU A 76 -0.02 -1.21 -8.61
N LYS A 77 0.12 -0.41 -9.66
CA LYS A 77 -0.33 -0.74 -11.02
C LYS A 77 0.64 -0.23 -12.08
N ARG A 78 0.51 -0.73 -13.30
CA ARG A 78 1.28 -0.32 -14.46
C ARG A 78 0.68 0.97 -14.99
N GLY A 79 1.47 2.03 -14.91
CA GLY A 79 1.16 3.32 -15.53
C GLY A 79 1.55 3.36 -17.01
N THR A 80 1.46 4.55 -17.58
CA THR A 80 1.94 4.83 -18.94
C THR A 80 3.45 4.60 -19.03
N GLN A 81 3.94 4.16 -20.20
CA GLN A 81 5.38 3.94 -20.46
C GLN A 81 6.05 2.90 -19.54
N THR A 82 5.32 1.85 -19.13
CA THR A 82 5.84 0.73 -18.32
C THR A 82 6.36 1.12 -16.92
N ARG A 83 6.02 2.32 -16.43
CA ARG A 83 6.35 2.75 -15.06
C ARG A 83 5.35 2.19 -14.07
N TRP A 84 5.81 1.79 -12.89
CA TRP A 84 4.93 1.40 -11.78
C TRP A 84 4.46 2.64 -11.04
N VAL A 85 3.16 2.78 -10.88
CA VAL A 85 2.54 3.93 -10.20
C VAL A 85 1.60 3.43 -9.12
N TRP A 86 1.46 4.22 -8.07
CA TRP A 86 0.46 3.99 -7.04
C TRP A 86 -0.92 4.43 -7.49
N SER A 87 -1.94 3.75 -7.01
CA SER A 87 -3.33 4.02 -7.35
C SER A 87 -3.82 5.35 -6.76
N ASP A 88 -3.18 5.85 -5.71
CA ASP A 88 -3.53 7.12 -5.05
C ASP A 88 -3.12 8.38 -5.87
N GLY A 89 -2.40 8.23 -6.99
CA GLY A 89 -2.19 9.31 -7.95
C GLY A 89 -1.28 8.96 -9.14
N GLU A 90 -1.58 9.47 -10.34
CA GLU A 90 -0.79 9.18 -11.55
C GLU A 90 0.64 9.73 -11.51
N ASN A 91 0.87 10.82 -10.77
CA ASN A 91 2.21 11.36 -10.53
C ASN A 91 2.97 10.61 -9.43
N ASN A 92 2.34 9.65 -8.75
CA ASN A 92 2.96 8.87 -7.69
C ASN A 92 3.66 7.63 -8.27
N THR A 93 4.75 7.86 -8.99
CA THR A 93 5.60 6.77 -9.49
C THR A 93 6.27 6.08 -8.32
N SER A 94 6.09 4.76 -8.22
CA SER A 94 6.73 4.00 -7.15
C SER A 94 8.24 4.01 -7.34
N GLN A 95 8.96 4.33 -6.26
CA GLN A 95 10.42 4.26 -6.20
C GLN A 95 10.91 2.95 -5.54
N TYR A 96 10.00 2.21 -4.94
CA TYR A 96 10.28 0.97 -4.23
C TYR A 96 9.47 -0.17 -4.83
N TYR A 97 10.08 -1.34 -4.94
CA TYR A 97 9.37 -2.56 -5.31
C TYR A 97 10.06 -3.79 -4.75
N ASN A 98 9.23 -4.73 -4.26
CA ASN A 98 9.69 -5.98 -3.68
C ASN A 98 9.19 -7.17 -4.52
N TRP A 99 9.52 -7.19 -5.81
CA TRP A 99 9.06 -8.22 -6.75
C TRP A 99 9.48 -9.62 -6.32
N ASP A 100 8.56 -10.59 -6.44
CA ASP A 100 8.95 -12.00 -6.38
C ASP A 100 9.81 -12.39 -7.60
N SER A 101 10.51 -13.52 -7.51
CA SER A 101 11.30 -14.06 -8.62
C SER A 101 10.44 -14.20 -9.88
N ARG A 102 10.96 -13.71 -11.01
CA ARG A 102 10.32 -13.71 -12.34
C ARG A 102 9.12 -12.77 -12.50
N GLN A 103 8.94 -11.81 -11.61
CA GLN A 103 7.95 -10.72 -11.73
C GLN A 103 8.66 -9.39 -12.08
N PRO A 104 7.98 -8.42 -12.75
CA PRO A 104 6.61 -8.45 -13.27
C PRO A 104 6.43 -9.33 -14.52
N ASP A 105 5.26 -10.00 -14.69
CA ASP A 105 5.00 -10.91 -15.84
C ASP A 105 3.71 -10.65 -16.65
N GLY A 106 2.97 -9.53 -16.45
CA GLY A 106 1.68 -9.39 -17.13
C GLY A 106 0.91 -8.06 -17.04
N ASP A 107 -0.43 -8.20 -16.99
CA ASP A 107 -1.54 -7.27 -17.31
C ASP A 107 -1.52 -5.88 -16.62
N GLY A 108 -0.64 -5.68 -15.65
CA GLY A 108 -0.38 -4.39 -15.05
C GLY A 108 -1.00 -4.15 -13.67
N ASN A 109 -1.58 -5.15 -13.01
CA ASN A 109 -2.07 -5.01 -11.62
C ASN A 109 -1.28 -5.87 -10.64
N CYS A 110 -1.11 -5.42 -9.38
CA CYS A 110 -0.22 -6.08 -8.42
C CYS A 110 -0.89 -6.48 -7.10
N ILE A 111 -0.35 -7.55 -6.51
CA ILE A 111 -0.74 -8.10 -5.23
C ILE A 111 0.50 -8.29 -4.35
N ALA A 112 0.40 -7.98 -3.05
CA ALA A 112 1.36 -8.43 -2.04
C ALA A 112 1.00 -9.84 -1.51
N THR A 113 2.00 -10.71 -1.39
CA THR A 113 1.88 -11.99 -0.69
C THR A 113 2.11 -11.81 0.81
N TYR A 114 1.81 -12.84 1.59
CA TYR A 114 2.18 -12.89 3.02
C TYR A 114 3.68 -12.67 3.25
N SER A 115 4.56 -13.07 2.32
CA SER A 115 6.01 -12.82 2.43
C SER A 115 6.41 -11.37 2.12
N GLY A 116 5.45 -10.49 1.85
CA GLY A 116 5.68 -9.10 1.43
C GLY A 116 6.16 -8.97 -0.01
N ALA A 117 6.26 -10.07 -0.76
CA ALA A 117 6.71 -10.07 -2.14
C ALA A 117 5.55 -9.72 -3.09
N TRP A 118 5.87 -9.01 -4.17
CA TRP A 118 4.87 -8.50 -5.11
C TRP A 118 4.73 -9.46 -6.29
N LYS A 119 3.48 -9.77 -6.64
CA LYS A 119 3.11 -10.63 -7.77
C LYS A 119 2.08 -9.96 -8.67
N PHE A 120 2.17 -10.20 -9.96
CA PHE A 120 1.05 -10.03 -10.87
C PHE A 120 0.12 -11.20 -10.77
N TRP A 121 -1.13 -10.97 -11.16
CA TRP A 121 -2.08 -12.03 -11.38
C TRP A 121 -2.61 -11.95 -12.81
N ILE A 122 -2.57 -13.08 -13.51
CA ILE A 122 -3.66 -13.50 -14.36
C ILE A 122 -4.57 -14.31 -13.44
N HIS A 123 -5.74 -13.82 -13.08
CA HIS A 123 -6.77 -14.70 -12.53
C HIS A 123 -7.86 -14.90 -13.59
N LEU A 124 -7.92 -16.11 -14.14
CA LEU A 124 -9.19 -16.67 -14.62
C LEU A 124 -10.04 -16.99 -13.38
N SER A 125 -11.26 -16.45 -13.34
CA SER A 125 -12.37 -16.79 -12.44
C SER A 125 -13.59 -16.00 -12.94
N LYS A 126 -14.82 -16.50 -13.18
CA LYS A 126 -15.59 -17.67 -12.68
C LYS A 126 -16.40 -18.32 -13.84
N ASN A 127 -17.05 -19.50 -13.78
CA ASN A 127 -18.07 -20.01 -12.84
C ASN A 127 -18.45 -21.47 -13.21
N PRO A 128 -19.25 -22.18 -12.40
CA PRO A 128 -20.64 -22.38 -12.86
C PRO A 128 -21.67 -21.76 -11.91
N LYS A 129 -22.82 -21.40 -12.49
CA LYS A 129 -24.00 -20.93 -11.75
C LYS A 129 -24.59 -22.05 -10.89
N SER A 130 -25.13 -21.63 -9.74
CA SER A 130 -26.20 -22.24 -8.92
C SER A 130 -26.02 -23.69 -8.45
N MET A 131 -26.04 -23.87 -7.12
CA MET A 131 -26.59 -25.08 -6.52
C MET A 131 -28.13 -24.99 -6.62
N GLU A 132 -28.72 -25.84 -7.45
CA GLU A 132 -30.01 -26.48 -7.13
C GLU A 132 -29.71 -27.82 -6.45
#